data_AF-A0A842W3R6-F1
#
_entry.id   AF-A0A842W3R6-F1
#
_cell.length_a   1.000
_cell.length_b   1.000
_cell.length_c   1.000
_cell.angle_alpha   90.00
_cell.angle_beta   90.00
_cell.angle_gamma   90.00
#
_symmetry.space_group_name_H-M   'P 1'
#
loop_
_entity.id
_entity.type
_entity.pdbx_description
1 polymer ?
#
loop_
_entity_poly.entity_id
_entity_poly.type
_entity_poly.pdbx_seq_one_letter_code
_entity_poly.pdbx_strand_id
1 'polypeptide(L)'
;MNRDLKNKLKPLFVIAIILGTPLLLLLGLNIPKRELIQPGQVSVLKEHGAMFSASHQHPESGLFIETDFESNFRAVDSLNWSDGSLLTGTKLVDPRNNPTMIFQGNPDFFFTYLYEKQNTDGGFSDIGGFSNMHSTYQMMKIMDDLNSTWLDQANPWFYDKNNKTIDYVNSCLAADGWGFKFNPLATPDMDMDMSQMFPEIEFISENMSDSVPDIISTYMGISIAKRFNANSLLTTNQLNISRFINSTLQSILAFSGYALTNESLFEVDPQSTYYGIQAFKEMGMTYNILDKQNIINYLNSLYNTTDGGYEAFYNNGSDIVSTYYALASLYELNAVPTNEQKSYWFILNCSKLDGGFGFKPSPEFISDFQSGWAALKGIELLEPHISTPHPQINVFKKNYKDWLYKRQAQNALFGSTTVEANYWGVTAIYYAKPGKISKETDSLVKVDNITNFLTDCYQPGNGGFGSRPETNTSLFATYCAMNIYEIFWRFNENFGPDQAATINYISSMQNDDGGFKIGDDLEYLLSFYGGYGGGYSGMFEGLIDTNQSTTESTYWAVKSLDILNVLHLKAPPIHRDNLTHWIKSAQNADGGY
;
A
#
# COMPACT_ATOMS: atom_id res chain seq x y z
N MET A 1 -20.56 -15.89 -72.69
CA MET A 1 -20.89 -16.90 -71.66
C MET A 1 -22.39 -17.13 -71.65
N ASN A 2 -22.85 -18.37 -71.83
CA ASN A 2 -24.25 -18.72 -72.05
C ASN A 2 -25.12 -18.40 -70.81
N ARG A 3 -26.37 -17.95 -71.01
CA ARG A 3 -27.26 -17.45 -69.94
C ARG A 3 -27.56 -18.52 -68.88
N ASP A 4 -27.60 -19.79 -69.30
CA ASP A 4 -27.73 -20.95 -68.41
C ASP A 4 -26.50 -21.18 -67.52
N LEU A 5 -25.29 -20.92 -68.03
CA LEU A 5 -24.07 -21.06 -67.25
C LEU A 5 -24.03 -20.01 -66.12
N LYS A 6 -24.51 -18.80 -66.40
CA LYS A 6 -24.62 -17.69 -65.42
C LYS A 6 -25.62 -18.01 -64.30
N ASN A 7 -26.73 -18.68 -64.63
CA ASN A 7 -27.75 -19.07 -63.65
C ASN A 7 -27.32 -20.26 -62.78
N LYS A 8 -26.50 -21.18 -63.30
CA LYS A 8 -25.92 -22.29 -62.51
C LYS A 8 -24.75 -21.86 -61.63
N LEU A 9 -23.96 -20.86 -62.06
CA LEU A 9 -22.80 -20.36 -61.31
C LEU A 9 -23.16 -19.41 -60.16
N LYS A 10 -24.28 -18.68 -60.24
CA LYS A 10 -24.74 -17.77 -59.17
C LYS A 10 -24.89 -18.43 -57.79
N PRO A 11 -25.63 -19.55 -57.62
CA PRO A 11 -25.77 -20.18 -56.31
C PRO A 11 -24.44 -20.76 -55.81
N LEU A 12 -23.59 -21.28 -56.69
CA LEU A 12 -22.24 -21.74 -56.35
C LEU A 12 -21.34 -20.59 -55.85
N PHE A 13 -21.45 -19.41 -56.45
CA PHE A 13 -20.72 -18.21 -56.02
C PHE A 13 -21.22 -17.70 -54.67
N VAL A 14 -22.53 -17.75 -54.42
CA VAL A 14 -23.13 -17.39 -53.13
C VAL A 14 -22.73 -18.39 -52.04
N ILE A 15 -22.72 -19.69 -52.32
CA ILE A 15 -22.24 -20.72 -51.39
C ILE A 15 -20.74 -20.54 -51.12
N ALA A 16 -19.94 -20.25 -52.15
CA ALA A 16 -18.51 -19.97 -52.00
C ALA A 16 -18.25 -18.72 -51.13
N ILE A 17 -19.10 -17.70 -51.20
CA ILE A 17 -19.01 -16.53 -50.30
C ILE A 17 -19.47 -16.92 -48.88
N ILE A 18 -20.62 -17.59 -48.72
CA ILE A 18 -21.16 -17.95 -47.40
C ILE A 18 -20.22 -18.88 -46.63
N LEU A 19 -19.55 -19.82 -47.31
CA LEU A 19 -18.58 -20.74 -46.68
C LEU A 19 -17.16 -20.19 -46.67
N GLY A 20 -16.75 -19.44 -47.69
CA GLY A 20 -15.40 -18.91 -47.82
C GLY A 20 -15.12 -17.72 -46.91
N THR A 21 -16.13 -16.88 -46.63
CA THR A 21 -15.94 -15.70 -45.76
C THR A 21 -15.67 -16.08 -44.30
N PRO A 22 -16.38 -17.03 -43.67
CA PRO A 22 -16.03 -17.52 -42.33
C PRO A 22 -14.67 -18.22 -42.28
N LEU A 23 -14.28 -18.96 -43.32
CA LEU A 23 -12.98 -19.62 -43.41
C LEU A 23 -11.82 -18.62 -43.57
N LEU A 24 -12.02 -17.56 -44.36
CA LEU A 24 -11.08 -16.45 -44.47
C LEU A 24 -11.02 -15.61 -43.18
N LEU A 25 -12.15 -15.45 -42.47
CA LEU A 25 -12.18 -14.85 -41.13
C LEU A 25 -11.42 -15.72 -40.11
N LEU A 26 -11.53 -17.05 -40.18
CA LEU A 26 -10.74 -17.98 -39.36
C LEU A 26 -9.24 -17.93 -39.66
N LEU A 27 -8.85 -17.68 -40.92
CA LEU A 27 -7.46 -17.46 -41.34
C LEU A 27 -6.96 -16.04 -41.01
N GLY A 28 -7.87 -15.07 -40.93
CA GLY A 28 -7.61 -13.67 -40.55
C GLY A 28 -7.71 -13.40 -39.04
N LEU A 29 -8.20 -14.37 -38.26
CA LEU A 29 -7.96 -14.41 -36.82
C LEU A 29 -6.46 -14.52 -36.64
N ASN A 30 -5.84 -13.41 -36.25
CA ASN A 30 -4.47 -13.33 -35.81
C ASN A 30 -4.37 -14.17 -34.52
N ILE A 31 -4.37 -15.50 -34.63
CA ILE A 31 -4.11 -16.40 -33.51
C ILE A 31 -2.71 -16.00 -33.08
N PRO A 32 -2.55 -15.32 -31.93
CA PRO A 32 -1.24 -14.87 -31.50
C PRO A 32 -0.37 -16.13 -31.48
N LYS A 33 0.75 -16.06 -32.18
CA LYS A 33 1.70 -17.17 -32.25
C LYS A 33 2.05 -17.49 -30.80
N ARG A 34 1.55 -18.62 -30.28
CA ARG A 34 1.89 -19.05 -28.91
C ARG A 34 3.38 -19.34 -28.93
N GLU A 35 4.18 -18.40 -28.46
CA GLU A 35 5.58 -18.65 -28.18
C GLU A 35 5.62 -19.61 -27.01
N LEU A 36 5.80 -20.90 -27.32
CA LEU A 36 6.01 -21.92 -26.31
C LEU A 36 7.40 -21.71 -25.71
N ILE A 37 7.45 -21.34 -24.44
CA ILE A 37 8.68 -21.20 -23.67
C ILE A 37 9.38 -22.56 -23.64
N GLN A 38 10.65 -22.59 -24.07
CA GLN A 38 11.42 -23.84 -24.10
C GLN A 38 11.71 -24.32 -22.67
N PRO A 39 11.84 -25.64 -22.42
CA PRO A 39 12.10 -26.16 -21.07
C PRO A 39 13.31 -25.52 -20.36
N GLY A 40 14.39 -25.24 -21.09
CA GLY A 40 15.57 -24.54 -20.54
C GLY A 40 15.26 -23.11 -20.09
N GLN A 41 14.41 -22.38 -20.84
CA GLN A 41 13.97 -21.04 -20.46
C GLN A 41 13.07 -21.07 -19.22
N VAL A 42 12.20 -22.09 -19.08
CA VAL A 42 11.38 -22.29 -17.87
C VAL A 42 12.27 -22.48 -16.64
N SER A 43 13.35 -23.25 -16.74
CA SER A 43 14.29 -23.46 -15.62
C SER A 43 14.94 -22.15 -15.18
N VAL A 44 15.35 -21.30 -16.13
CA VAL A 44 15.96 -19.99 -15.83
C VAL A 44 14.94 -19.04 -15.22
N LEU A 45 13.70 -19.01 -15.73
CA LEU A 45 12.63 -18.19 -15.14
C LEU A 45 12.31 -18.63 -13.70
N LYS A 46 12.28 -19.94 -13.43
CA LYS A 46 12.12 -20.47 -12.06
C LYS A 46 13.32 -20.11 -11.17
N GLU A 47 14.54 -20.19 -11.69
CA GLU A 47 15.74 -19.75 -10.98
C GLU A 47 15.63 -18.29 -10.54
N HIS A 48 15.33 -17.41 -11.48
CA HIS A 48 15.22 -15.98 -11.25
C HIS A 48 14.03 -15.63 -10.36
N GLY A 49 12.87 -16.27 -10.55
CA GLY A 49 11.70 -16.11 -9.70
C GLY A 49 12.00 -16.48 -8.25
N ALA A 50 12.68 -17.61 -8.01
CA ALA A 50 13.07 -18.01 -6.66
C ALA A 50 14.05 -17.03 -6.01
N MET A 51 15.02 -16.50 -6.77
CA MET A 51 15.97 -15.49 -6.25
C MET A 51 15.28 -14.15 -5.97
N PHE A 52 14.39 -13.70 -6.86
CA PHE A 52 13.57 -12.52 -6.67
C PHE A 52 12.74 -12.63 -5.38
N SER A 53 12.00 -13.74 -5.20
CA SER A 53 11.24 -13.99 -3.98
C SER A 53 12.15 -14.01 -2.76
N ALA A 54 13.29 -14.73 -2.82
CA ALA A 54 14.23 -14.79 -1.71
C ALA A 54 14.80 -13.41 -1.31
N SER A 55 14.95 -12.49 -2.25
CA SER A 55 15.42 -11.13 -1.98
C SER A 55 14.47 -10.30 -1.11
N HIS A 56 13.20 -10.72 -0.97
CA HIS A 56 12.21 -10.09 -0.10
C HIS A 56 12.28 -10.57 1.35
N GLN A 57 13.24 -11.43 1.69
CA GLN A 57 13.45 -11.84 3.06
C GLN A 57 14.27 -10.82 3.84
N HIS A 58 13.99 -10.64 5.13
CA HIS A 58 14.92 -9.98 6.03
C HIS A 58 16.24 -10.79 6.12
N PRO A 59 17.43 -10.14 6.04
CA PRO A 59 18.71 -10.84 5.97
C PRO A 59 18.97 -11.86 7.10
N GLU A 60 18.59 -11.54 8.34
CA GLU A 60 18.93 -12.37 9.50
C GLU A 60 17.84 -13.40 9.82
N SER A 61 16.59 -12.96 9.85
CA SER A 61 15.46 -13.83 10.23
C SER A 61 15.01 -14.72 9.07
N GLY A 62 15.25 -14.36 7.80
CA GLY A 62 14.73 -15.10 6.66
C GLY A 62 13.20 -15.07 6.54
N LEU A 63 12.52 -14.23 7.34
CA LEU A 63 11.10 -13.96 7.20
C LEU A 63 10.89 -13.05 6.01
N PHE A 64 9.83 -13.28 5.25
CA PHE A 64 9.49 -12.43 4.11
C PHE A 64 8.89 -11.11 4.58
N ILE A 65 9.20 -10.06 3.83
CA ILE A 65 8.72 -8.70 4.03
C ILE A 65 7.82 -8.34 2.85
N GLU A 66 6.57 -8.04 3.15
CA GLU A 66 5.63 -7.38 2.24
C GLU A 66 5.91 -5.90 2.25
N THR A 67 5.93 -5.30 1.07
CA THR A 67 6.47 -3.96 0.85
C THR A 67 5.52 -3.11 0.02
N ASP A 68 5.29 -1.89 0.49
CA ASP A 68 4.35 -0.92 -0.05
C ASP A 68 5.01 0.47 -0.24
N PHE A 69 4.35 1.37 -0.96
CA PHE A 69 4.87 2.71 -1.22
C PHE A 69 5.04 3.55 0.06
N GLU A 70 4.10 3.44 1.00
CA GLU A 70 4.07 4.24 2.23
C GLU A 70 5.29 3.92 3.11
N SER A 71 5.50 2.65 3.44
CA SER A 71 6.63 2.14 4.21
C SER A 71 7.96 2.55 3.61
N ASN A 72 8.13 2.42 2.29
CA ASN A 72 9.35 2.85 1.61
C ASN A 72 9.52 4.37 1.65
N PHE A 73 8.46 5.15 1.39
CA PHE A 73 8.51 6.60 1.43
C PHE A 73 8.87 7.11 2.81
N ARG A 74 8.18 6.66 3.85
CA ARG A 74 8.42 7.06 5.24
C ARG A 74 9.82 6.68 5.70
N ALA A 75 10.28 5.47 5.39
CA ALA A 75 11.64 5.04 5.71
C ALA A 75 12.69 5.91 5.02
N VAL A 76 12.52 6.17 3.71
CA VAL A 76 13.47 6.95 2.91
C VAL A 76 13.48 8.42 3.33
N ASP A 77 12.32 9.10 3.37
CA ASP A 77 12.20 10.53 3.65
C ASP A 77 12.56 10.87 5.11
N SER A 78 12.46 9.90 6.04
CA SER A 78 12.83 10.09 7.46
C SER A 78 14.35 10.16 7.70
N LEU A 79 15.18 9.84 6.71
CA LEU A 79 16.64 9.76 6.85
C LEU A 79 17.36 10.59 5.80
N ASN A 80 18.47 11.23 6.20
CA ASN A 80 19.36 11.87 5.25
C ASN A 80 20.36 10.86 4.66
N TRP A 81 20.01 10.26 3.53
CA TRP A 81 20.88 9.31 2.81
C TRP A 81 22.16 9.92 2.26
N SER A 82 22.29 11.26 2.17
CA SER A 82 23.55 11.90 1.78
C SER A 82 24.58 11.97 2.91
N ASP A 83 24.17 11.74 4.17
CA ASP A 83 25.07 11.75 5.32
C ASP A 83 25.90 10.45 5.37
N GLY A 84 27.21 10.57 5.13
CA GLY A 84 28.14 9.44 5.18
C GLY A 84 28.25 8.75 6.55
N SER A 85 27.74 9.38 7.62
CA SER A 85 27.67 8.78 8.95
C SER A 85 26.37 8.00 9.20
N LEU A 86 25.36 8.10 8.30
CA LEU A 86 24.03 7.53 8.47
C LEU A 86 24.06 6.05 8.88
N LEU A 87 24.89 5.26 8.19
CA LEU A 87 24.98 3.80 8.36
C LEU A 87 25.96 3.38 9.46
N THR A 88 26.60 4.33 10.15
CA THR A 88 27.59 4.02 11.19
C THR A 88 26.92 3.33 12.37
N GLY A 89 27.36 2.10 12.68
CA GLY A 89 26.88 1.35 13.84
C GLY A 89 25.48 0.75 13.68
N THR A 90 24.92 0.73 12.48
CA THR A 90 23.66 0.04 12.14
C THR A 90 23.88 -0.98 11.03
N LYS A 91 22.93 -1.90 10.87
CA LYS A 91 22.92 -2.90 9.78
C LYS A 91 22.03 -2.49 8.61
N LEU A 92 21.40 -1.31 8.70
CA LEU A 92 20.59 -0.74 7.63
C LEU A 92 21.37 -0.73 6.30
N VAL A 93 20.71 -1.17 5.23
CA VAL A 93 21.27 -1.25 3.89
C VAL A 93 20.89 0.01 3.11
N ASP A 94 21.86 0.61 2.42
CA ASP A 94 21.61 1.72 1.50
C ASP A 94 20.89 1.23 0.24
N PRO A 95 19.67 1.72 -0.07
CA PRO A 95 18.96 1.37 -1.29
C PRO A 95 19.74 1.64 -2.58
N ARG A 96 20.67 2.61 -2.56
CA ARG A 96 21.47 3.03 -3.72
C ARG A 96 22.71 2.18 -3.94
N ASN A 97 23.12 1.42 -2.92
CA ASN A 97 24.34 0.65 -2.93
C ASN A 97 24.15 -0.66 -2.15
N ASN A 98 23.22 -1.48 -2.63
CA ASN A 98 22.91 -2.77 -2.03
C ASN A 98 23.88 -3.86 -2.54
N PRO A 99 24.81 -4.38 -1.72
CA PRO A 99 25.80 -5.36 -2.17
C PRO A 99 25.18 -6.67 -2.69
N THR A 100 24.06 -7.09 -2.09
CA THR A 100 23.34 -8.31 -2.47
C THR A 100 22.82 -8.20 -3.89
N MET A 101 22.20 -7.06 -4.23
CA MET A 101 21.62 -6.85 -5.56
C MET A 101 22.67 -6.55 -6.62
N ILE A 102 23.76 -5.86 -6.25
CA ILE A 102 24.93 -5.68 -7.12
C ILE A 102 25.54 -7.02 -7.52
N PHE A 103 25.72 -7.94 -6.58
CA PHE A 103 26.23 -9.29 -6.88
C PHE A 103 25.30 -10.08 -7.82
N GLN A 104 23.99 -9.84 -7.72
CA GLN A 104 22.99 -10.42 -8.61
C GLN A 104 22.89 -9.70 -9.97
N GLY A 105 23.71 -8.65 -10.21
CA GLY A 105 23.73 -7.91 -11.46
C GLY A 105 22.59 -6.89 -11.62
N ASN A 106 21.90 -6.52 -10.54
CA ASN A 106 20.83 -5.53 -10.54
C ASN A 106 21.10 -4.41 -9.50
N PRO A 107 22.06 -3.51 -9.76
CA PRO A 107 22.45 -2.45 -8.81
C PRO A 107 21.31 -1.46 -8.51
N ASP A 108 20.40 -1.26 -9.45
CA ASP A 108 19.28 -0.32 -9.35
C ASP A 108 17.97 -1.00 -8.92
N PHE A 109 18.04 -2.22 -8.36
CA PHE A 109 16.86 -3.04 -8.07
C PHE A 109 15.78 -2.24 -7.33
N PHE A 110 16.13 -1.54 -6.26
CA PHE A 110 15.18 -0.76 -5.45
C PHE A 110 14.40 0.26 -6.30
N PHE A 111 15.12 1.01 -7.14
CA PHE A 111 14.51 2.00 -8.03
C PHE A 111 13.63 1.35 -9.10
N THR A 112 14.16 0.32 -9.76
CA THR A 112 13.42 -0.39 -10.82
C THR A 112 12.17 -1.08 -10.29
N TYR A 113 12.23 -1.67 -9.09
CA TYR A 113 11.09 -2.33 -8.44
C TYR A 113 9.92 -1.38 -8.23
N LEU A 114 10.17 -0.23 -7.59
CA LEU A 114 9.12 0.76 -7.34
C LEU A 114 8.62 1.39 -8.64
N TYR A 115 9.49 1.61 -9.62
CA TYR A 115 9.09 2.17 -10.91
C TYR A 115 8.32 1.20 -11.81
N GLU A 116 8.49 -0.11 -11.61
CA GLU A 116 7.72 -1.15 -12.31
C GLU A 116 6.28 -1.27 -11.80
N LYS A 117 5.97 -0.77 -10.60
CA LYS A 117 4.60 -0.65 -10.07
C LYS A 117 3.75 0.46 -10.73
N GLN A 118 4.22 1.04 -11.84
CA GLN A 118 3.39 1.96 -12.63
C GLN A 118 2.26 1.17 -13.31
N ASN A 119 1.02 1.59 -13.08
CA ASN A 119 -0.13 1.00 -13.73
C ASN A 119 -0.24 1.45 -15.20
N THR A 120 -1.14 0.80 -15.93
CA THR A 120 -1.38 1.11 -17.36
C THR A 120 -1.90 2.52 -17.61
N ASP A 121 -2.53 3.14 -16.60
CA ASP A 121 -3.03 4.52 -16.64
C ASP A 121 -1.93 5.58 -16.38
N GLY A 122 -0.72 5.15 -16.02
CA GLY A 122 0.43 6.02 -15.80
C GLY A 122 0.69 6.42 -14.36
N GLY A 123 -0.27 6.22 -13.46
CA GLY A 123 -0.05 6.45 -12.03
C GLY A 123 0.58 5.25 -11.33
N PHE A 124 0.82 5.39 -10.03
CA PHE A 124 1.40 4.35 -9.18
C PHE A 124 0.45 4.00 -8.04
N SER A 125 0.53 2.75 -7.60
CA SER A 125 -0.12 2.21 -6.39
C SER A 125 0.40 0.80 -6.11
N ASP A 126 0.15 0.29 -4.91
CA ASP A 126 0.39 -1.12 -4.58
C ASP A 126 -0.67 -2.06 -5.15
N ILE A 127 -1.86 -1.52 -5.48
CA ILE A 127 -2.98 -2.24 -6.09
C ILE A 127 -2.99 -2.01 -7.60
N GLY A 128 -2.83 -3.08 -8.38
CA GLY A 128 -2.85 -3.02 -9.83
C GLY A 128 -4.14 -2.39 -10.39
N GLY A 129 -3.99 -1.43 -11.30
CA GLY A 129 -5.11 -0.74 -11.94
C GLY A 129 -5.83 0.31 -11.07
N PHE A 130 -5.33 0.59 -9.87
CA PHE A 130 -5.90 1.58 -8.95
C PHE A 130 -4.87 2.63 -8.53
N SER A 131 -4.32 3.32 -9.52
CA SER A 131 -3.38 4.41 -9.27
C SER A 131 -4.01 5.51 -8.42
N ASN A 132 -3.19 6.10 -7.55
CA ASN A 132 -3.60 7.27 -6.76
C ASN A 132 -2.49 8.33 -6.71
N MET A 133 -2.88 9.56 -6.36
CA MET A 133 -2.00 10.72 -6.29
C MET A 133 -0.91 10.57 -5.22
N HIS A 134 -1.23 9.91 -4.10
CA HIS A 134 -0.30 9.70 -2.98
C HIS A 134 0.88 8.82 -3.37
N SER A 135 0.62 7.58 -3.78
CA SER A 135 1.65 6.62 -4.21
C SER A 135 2.45 7.16 -5.40
N THR A 136 1.80 7.89 -6.32
CA THR A 136 2.49 8.57 -7.44
C THR A 136 3.47 9.64 -6.95
N TYR A 137 3.07 10.48 -6.00
CA TYR A 137 3.95 11.48 -5.39
C TYR A 137 5.07 10.85 -4.57
N GLN A 138 4.75 9.83 -3.77
CA GLN A 138 5.69 9.11 -2.92
C GLN A 138 6.77 8.43 -3.75
N MET A 139 6.38 7.74 -4.83
CA MET A 139 7.32 7.15 -5.78
C MET A 139 8.32 8.18 -6.27
N MET A 140 7.84 9.35 -6.74
CA MET A 140 8.69 10.43 -7.23
C MET A 140 9.63 10.96 -6.13
N LYS A 141 9.10 11.20 -4.92
CA LYS A 141 9.90 11.70 -3.79
C LYS A 141 10.98 10.72 -3.36
N ILE A 142 10.67 9.43 -3.26
CA ILE A 142 11.65 8.38 -2.97
C ILE A 142 12.81 8.46 -3.97
N MET A 143 12.51 8.54 -5.28
CA MET A 143 13.55 8.64 -6.29
C MET A 143 14.39 9.90 -6.10
N ASP A 144 13.76 11.05 -5.85
CA ASP A 144 14.48 12.32 -5.72
C ASP A 144 15.33 12.41 -4.45
N ASP A 145 14.85 11.88 -3.33
CA ASP A 145 15.55 11.89 -2.04
C ASP A 145 16.77 10.94 -2.05
N LEU A 146 16.70 9.85 -2.81
CA LEU A 146 17.83 8.92 -2.99
C LEU A 146 18.78 9.38 -4.12
N ASN A 147 18.24 9.74 -5.28
CA ASN A 147 18.96 10.17 -6.46
C ASN A 147 18.05 10.94 -7.44
N SER A 148 18.00 12.27 -7.30
CA SER A 148 17.22 13.17 -8.15
C SER A 148 17.52 13.11 -9.65
N THR A 149 18.65 12.56 -10.07
CA THR A 149 18.96 12.41 -11.50
C THR A 149 18.45 11.10 -12.09
N TRP A 150 17.96 10.16 -11.26
CA TRP A 150 17.62 8.81 -11.71
C TRP A 150 16.46 8.80 -12.71
N LEU A 151 15.44 9.65 -12.51
CA LEU A 151 14.29 9.78 -13.42
C LEU A 151 14.60 10.59 -14.70
N ASP A 152 15.72 11.32 -14.71
CA ASP A 152 16.13 12.20 -15.82
C ASP A 152 17.06 11.51 -16.82
N GLN A 153 17.31 10.20 -16.63
CA GLN A 153 18.16 9.41 -17.51
C GLN A 153 17.62 9.42 -18.95
N ALA A 154 18.52 9.65 -19.90
CA ALA A 154 18.20 9.68 -21.33
C ALA A 154 17.94 8.26 -21.88
N ASN A 155 16.78 7.68 -21.55
CA ASN A 155 16.35 6.36 -21.98
C ASN A 155 14.87 6.41 -22.43
N PRO A 156 14.53 5.90 -23.65
CA PRO A 156 13.16 5.88 -24.15
C PRO A 156 12.13 5.24 -23.21
N TRP A 157 12.54 4.24 -22.42
CA TRP A 157 11.66 3.58 -21.44
C TRP A 157 11.19 4.54 -20.34
N PHE A 158 12.08 5.42 -19.87
CA PHE A 158 11.74 6.44 -18.87
C PHE A 158 10.86 7.55 -19.48
N TYR A 159 11.13 7.95 -20.72
CA TYR A 159 10.37 9.00 -21.39
C TYR A 159 8.88 8.65 -21.54
N ASP A 160 8.56 7.43 -22.01
CA ASP A 160 7.18 6.99 -22.18
C ASP A 160 6.43 6.92 -20.85
N LYS A 161 7.05 6.29 -19.85
CA LYS A 161 6.48 6.16 -18.51
C LYS A 161 6.27 7.50 -17.82
N ASN A 162 7.24 8.42 -17.87
CA ASN A 162 7.12 9.75 -17.27
C ASN A 162 6.00 10.57 -17.94
N ASN A 163 5.83 10.47 -19.26
CA ASN A 163 4.70 11.13 -19.94
C ASN A 163 3.35 10.55 -19.51
N LYS A 164 3.25 9.23 -19.35
CA LYS A 164 2.04 8.61 -18.79
C LYS A 164 1.74 9.10 -17.38
N THR A 165 2.76 9.33 -16.55
CA THR A 165 2.57 9.95 -15.22
C THR A 165 1.99 11.36 -15.35
N ILE A 166 2.45 12.17 -16.31
CA ILE A 166 1.88 13.50 -16.56
C ILE A 166 0.42 13.39 -17.04
N ASP A 167 0.13 12.47 -17.94
CA ASP A 167 -1.24 12.21 -18.43
C ASP A 167 -2.16 11.77 -17.29
N TYR A 168 -1.67 10.92 -16.39
CA TYR A 168 -2.37 10.50 -15.18
C TYR A 168 -2.67 11.69 -14.26
N VAL A 169 -1.67 12.53 -13.95
CA VAL A 169 -1.86 13.74 -13.13
C VAL A 169 -2.88 14.68 -13.78
N ASN A 170 -2.82 14.86 -15.10
CA ASN A 170 -3.81 15.64 -15.84
C ASN A 170 -5.22 15.02 -15.76
N SER A 171 -5.34 13.69 -15.75
CA SER A 171 -6.64 13.02 -15.57
C SER A 171 -7.22 13.17 -14.16
N CYS A 172 -6.38 13.44 -13.17
CA CYS A 172 -6.80 13.74 -11.79
C CYS A 172 -7.22 15.20 -11.60
N LEU A 173 -6.92 16.09 -12.54
CA LEU A 173 -7.35 17.48 -12.49
C LEU A 173 -8.88 17.55 -12.65
N ALA A 174 -9.56 18.17 -11.69
CA ALA A 174 -11.01 18.31 -11.75
C ALA A 174 -11.47 19.27 -12.85
N ALA A 175 -12.77 19.21 -13.14
CA ALA A 175 -13.42 20.07 -14.12
C ALA A 175 -13.02 21.54 -13.93
N ASP A 176 -12.78 22.22 -15.05
CA ASP A 176 -12.32 23.60 -15.12
C ASP A 176 -10.98 23.88 -14.39
N GLY A 177 -10.22 22.86 -13.98
CA GLY A 177 -8.96 23.05 -13.25
C GLY A 177 -9.14 23.38 -11.77
N TRP A 178 -10.24 22.95 -11.16
CA TRP A 178 -10.58 23.21 -9.76
C TRP A 178 -9.82 22.31 -8.76
N GLY A 179 -8.49 22.31 -8.82
CA GLY A 179 -7.66 21.41 -8.00
C GLY A 179 -7.56 19.98 -8.55
N PHE A 180 -6.86 19.11 -7.82
CA PHE A 180 -6.66 17.72 -8.18
C PHE A 180 -7.36 16.79 -7.20
N LYS A 181 -7.90 15.69 -7.74
CA LYS A 181 -8.53 14.59 -7.00
C LYS A 181 -7.48 13.53 -6.62
N PHE A 182 -7.81 12.71 -5.63
CA PHE A 182 -7.00 11.55 -5.23
C PHE A 182 -6.75 10.56 -6.38
N ASN A 183 -7.76 10.32 -7.23
CA ASN A 183 -7.65 9.51 -8.43
C ASN A 183 -8.68 9.98 -9.50
N PRO A 184 -8.59 9.56 -10.77
CA PRO A 184 -9.51 10.02 -11.81
C PRO A 184 -10.91 9.40 -11.72
N LEU A 185 -11.04 8.20 -11.13
CA LEU A 185 -12.27 7.41 -11.03
C LEU A 185 -13.17 7.78 -9.85
N ALA A 186 -12.74 8.71 -9.01
CA ALA A 186 -13.53 9.13 -7.88
C ALA A 186 -14.79 9.88 -8.33
N THR A 187 -15.98 9.37 -7.95
CA THR A 187 -17.29 9.90 -8.37
C THR A 187 -18.18 10.26 -7.17
N PRO A 188 -19.08 11.28 -7.28
CA PRO A 188 -19.81 11.88 -6.15
C PRO A 188 -20.72 10.97 -5.31
N ASP A 189 -21.03 9.76 -5.78
CA ASP A 189 -21.96 8.84 -5.11
C ASP A 189 -21.23 7.82 -4.18
N MET A 190 -20.00 8.13 -3.74
CA MET A 190 -19.13 7.23 -2.96
C MET A 190 -18.96 7.73 -1.52
N ASP A 191 -19.83 7.29 -0.61
CA ASP A 191 -19.55 7.30 0.85
C ASP A 191 -18.81 6.00 1.19
N MET A 192 -17.48 6.02 1.21
CA MET A 192 -16.68 4.86 1.65
C MET A 192 -15.78 5.24 2.83
N ASP A 193 -15.93 4.52 3.95
CA ASP A 193 -15.09 4.69 5.13
C ASP A 193 -13.79 3.87 4.97
N MET A 194 -12.74 4.54 4.50
CA MET A 194 -11.41 3.96 4.32
C MET A 194 -10.68 3.62 5.64
N SER A 195 -11.21 3.93 6.84
CA SER A 195 -10.57 3.55 8.13
C SER A 195 -10.46 2.05 8.29
N GLN A 196 -11.38 1.30 7.68
CA GLN A 196 -11.40 -0.16 7.70
C GLN A 196 -10.47 -0.77 6.64
N MET A 197 -10.09 0.01 5.61
CA MET A 197 -9.27 -0.44 4.49
C MET A 197 -7.80 -0.05 4.64
N PHE A 198 -7.51 0.94 5.48
CA PHE A 198 -6.17 1.32 5.92
C PHE A 198 -6.22 1.68 7.41
N PRO A 199 -5.96 0.72 8.33
CA PRO A 199 -5.99 1.00 9.76
C PRO A 199 -4.91 2.01 10.20
N GLU A 200 -3.94 2.31 9.34
CA GLU A 200 -2.94 3.38 9.53
C GLU A 200 -3.45 4.77 9.11
N ILE A 201 -4.66 4.86 8.54
CA ILE A 201 -5.37 6.09 8.13
C ILE A 201 -6.64 6.27 9.00
N GLU A 202 -6.59 5.84 10.26
CA GLU A 202 -7.71 5.95 11.22
C GLU A 202 -8.14 7.41 11.50
N PHE A 203 -7.42 8.40 10.98
CA PHE A 203 -7.66 9.82 11.25
C PHE A 203 -8.25 10.64 10.09
N ILE A 204 -8.45 10.06 8.90
CA ILE A 204 -8.88 10.84 7.71
C ILE A 204 -10.22 10.35 7.11
N SER A 205 -10.70 9.16 7.45
CA SER A 205 -11.71 8.48 6.64
C SER A 205 -13.18 8.81 6.93
N GLU A 206 -13.53 9.51 8.00
CA GLU A 206 -14.96 9.75 8.29
C GLU A 206 -15.62 10.75 7.32
N ASN A 207 -14.86 11.45 6.47
CA ASN A 207 -15.40 12.47 5.54
C ASN A 207 -14.79 12.45 4.11
N MET A 208 -14.14 11.37 3.69
CA MET A 208 -13.57 11.27 2.33
C MET A 208 -14.66 11.00 1.29
N SER A 209 -15.24 12.09 0.77
CA SER A 209 -15.77 12.08 -0.59
C SER A 209 -14.57 12.13 -1.53
N ASP A 210 -14.01 10.96 -1.87
CA ASP A 210 -12.90 10.80 -2.83
C ASP A 210 -13.15 11.54 -4.16
N SER A 211 -14.42 11.82 -4.44
CA SER A 211 -14.95 12.44 -5.65
C SER A 211 -14.62 13.90 -5.86
N VAL A 212 -14.19 14.60 -4.82
CA VAL A 212 -13.95 16.05 -4.83
C VAL A 212 -12.45 16.30 -4.74
N PRO A 213 -11.94 17.31 -5.47
CA PRO A 213 -10.58 17.79 -5.26
C PRO A 213 -10.29 18.07 -3.79
N ASP A 214 -9.12 17.63 -3.35
CA ASP A 214 -8.66 17.85 -1.98
C ASP A 214 -7.31 18.58 -1.98
N ILE A 215 -6.98 19.20 -0.86
CA ILE A 215 -5.79 20.05 -0.74
C ILE A 215 -4.48 19.26 -0.79
N ILE A 216 -4.48 17.99 -0.35
CA ILE A 216 -3.31 17.12 -0.32
C ILE A 216 -2.98 16.66 -1.74
N SER A 217 -3.95 16.08 -2.44
CA SER A 217 -3.83 15.69 -3.84
C SER A 217 -3.52 16.89 -4.74
N THR A 218 -4.08 18.07 -4.42
CA THR A 218 -3.74 19.30 -5.15
C THR A 218 -2.27 19.68 -5.01
N TYR A 219 -1.72 19.69 -3.79
CA TYR A 219 -0.28 19.89 -3.61
C TYR A 219 0.55 18.88 -4.39
N MET A 220 0.21 17.59 -4.26
CA MET A 220 0.94 16.50 -4.90
C MET A 220 0.92 16.62 -6.42
N GLY A 221 -0.25 16.88 -7.03
CA GLY A 221 -0.41 17.11 -8.47
C GLY A 221 0.41 18.30 -8.96
N ILE A 222 0.44 19.41 -8.21
CA ILE A 222 1.30 20.57 -8.52
C ILE A 222 2.78 20.16 -8.48
N SER A 223 3.19 19.46 -7.43
CA SER A 223 4.59 19.05 -7.23
C SER A 223 5.06 18.11 -8.35
N ILE A 224 4.26 17.10 -8.71
CA ILE A 224 4.57 16.16 -9.79
C ILE A 224 4.63 16.89 -11.14
N ALA A 225 3.65 17.75 -11.43
CA ALA A 225 3.63 18.52 -12.67
C ALA A 225 4.88 19.40 -12.82
N LYS A 226 5.34 20.02 -11.73
CA LYS A 226 6.61 20.78 -11.72
C LYS A 226 7.82 19.89 -11.93
N ARG A 227 7.91 18.76 -11.23
CA ARG A 227 9.07 17.84 -11.31
C ARG A 227 9.31 17.34 -12.74
N PHE A 228 8.24 17.08 -13.48
CA PHE A 228 8.30 16.64 -14.88
C PHE A 228 8.18 17.77 -15.91
N ASN A 229 8.33 19.04 -15.49
CA ASN A 229 8.25 20.22 -16.36
C ASN A 229 6.93 20.35 -17.15
N ALA A 230 5.83 19.80 -16.65
CA ALA A 230 4.48 19.96 -17.20
C ALA A 230 3.87 21.33 -16.83
N ASN A 231 4.65 22.40 -16.96
CA ASN A 231 4.27 23.74 -16.52
C ASN A 231 3.02 24.26 -17.24
N SER A 232 2.77 23.82 -18.48
CA SER A 232 1.56 24.19 -19.25
C SER A 232 0.27 23.78 -18.54
N LEU A 233 0.27 22.63 -17.85
CA LEU A 233 -0.86 22.14 -17.05
C LEU A 233 -1.21 23.15 -15.94
N LEU A 234 -0.19 23.64 -15.25
CA LEU A 234 -0.33 24.58 -14.15
C LEU A 234 -0.65 26.00 -14.63
N THR A 235 0.03 26.50 -15.67
CA THR A 235 -0.20 27.86 -16.18
C THR A 235 -1.59 28.02 -16.79
N THR A 236 -2.11 26.97 -17.45
CA THR A 236 -3.46 27.01 -18.05
C THR A 236 -4.55 27.06 -16.98
N ASN A 237 -4.34 26.40 -15.84
CA ASN A 237 -5.33 26.25 -14.77
C ASN A 237 -5.03 27.12 -13.55
N GLN A 238 -4.04 28.01 -13.62
CA GLN A 238 -3.48 28.74 -12.48
C GLN A 238 -4.56 29.45 -11.66
N LEU A 239 -5.51 30.12 -12.32
CA LEU A 239 -6.58 30.86 -11.65
C LEU A 239 -7.50 29.93 -10.84
N ASN A 240 -7.89 28.79 -11.40
CA ASN A 240 -8.86 27.89 -10.77
C ASN A 240 -8.21 27.02 -9.69
N ILE A 241 -6.97 26.57 -9.88
CA ILE A 241 -6.20 25.92 -8.83
C ILE A 241 -6.00 26.87 -7.64
N SER A 242 -5.63 28.14 -7.91
CA SER A 242 -5.45 29.14 -6.84
C SER A 242 -6.76 29.45 -6.10
N ARG A 243 -7.90 29.45 -6.82
CA ARG A 243 -9.23 29.64 -6.21
C ARG A 243 -9.62 28.46 -5.34
N PHE A 244 -9.38 27.24 -5.80
CA PHE A 244 -9.61 26.04 -5.02
C PHE A 244 -8.79 26.07 -3.72
N ILE A 245 -7.48 26.31 -3.80
CA ILE A 245 -6.60 26.45 -2.62
C ILE A 245 -7.15 27.53 -1.67
N ASN A 246 -7.54 28.70 -2.17
CA ASN A 246 -8.12 29.74 -1.30
C ASN A 246 -9.48 29.34 -0.70
N SER A 247 -10.26 28.51 -1.39
CA SER A 247 -11.58 28.05 -0.91
C SER A 247 -11.48 27.02 0.21
N THR A 248 -10.36 26.29 0.32
CA THR A 248 -10.08 25.37 1.42
C THR A 248 -9.49 26.06 2.64
N LEU A 249 -9.01 27.31 2.52
CA LEU A 249 -8.60 28.13 3.66
C LEU A 249 -9.84 28.65 4.41
N GLN A 250 -10.24 27.92 5.44
CA GLN A 250 -11.40 28.25 6.26
C GLN A 250 -11.01 29.13 7.44
N SER A 251 -11.91 30.02 7.84
CA SER A 251 -11.66 30.97 8.93
C SER A 251 -12.78 30.92 9.97
N ILE A 252 -12.39 30.75 11.24
CA ILE A 252 -13.26 30.83 12.40
C ILE A 252 -12.70 31.91 13.33
N LEU A 253 -13.41 33.05 13.43
CA LEU A 253 -12.95 34.21 14.21
C LEU A 253 -11.55 34.68 13.79
N ALA A 254 -10.54 34.55 14.66
CA ALA A 254 -9.14 34.93 14.43
C ALA A 254 -8.23 33.72 14.14
N PHE A 255 -8.82 32.60 13.75
CA PHE A 255 -8.14 31.35 13.40
C PHE A 255 -8.45 31.02 11.94
N SER A 256 -7.42 30.61 11.18
CA SER A 256 -7.58 30.11 9.82
C SER A 256 -6.78 28.84 9.63
N GLY A 257 -7.33 27.86 8.93
CA GLY A 257 -6.64 26.60 8.62
C GLY A 257 -7.12 26.08 7.27
N TYR A 258 -6.36 25.20 6.63
CA TYR A 258 -6.85 24.54 5.43
C TYR A 258 -7.62 23.29 5.84
N ALA A 259 -8.85 23.17 5.32
CA ALA A 259 -9.60 21.93 5.36
C ALA A 259 -9.17 21.01 4.21
N LEU A 260 -9.44 19.71 4.34
CA LEU A 260 -9.15 18.74 3.29
C LEU A 260 -9.86 19.09 1.98
N THR A 261 -11.16 19.42 2.06
CA THR A 261 -11.97 19.88 0.93
C THR A 261 -12.61 21.24 1.23
N ASN A 262 -13.18 21.89 0.21
CA ASN A 262 -13.95 23.11 0.39
C ASN A 262 -15.43 22.84 0.79
N GLU A 263 -15.80 21.57 0.94
CA GLU A 263 -17.15 21.13 1.32
C GLU A 263 -17.23 20.74 2.81
N SER A 264 -16.12 20.25 3.39
CA SER A 264 -15.98 19.91 4.81
C SER A 264 -15.97 21.17 5.68
N LEU A 265 -17.15 21.61 6.14
CA LEU A 265 -17.26 22.82 6.96
C LEU A 265 -16.63 22.63 8.34
N PHE A 266 -15.60 23.41 8.63
CA PHE A 266 -14.91 23.52 9.92
C PHE A 266 -14.08 22.30 10.35
N GLU A 267 -13.67 21.47 9.40
CA GLU A 267 -12.77 20.34 9.60
C GLU A 267 -11.35 20.70 9.13
N VAL A 268 -10.72 21.59 9.89
CA VAL A 268 -9.32 21.98 9.67
C VAL A 268 -8.42 21.18 10.59
N ASP A 269 -7.36 20.60 10.04
CA ASP A 269 -6.34 19.86 10.78
C ASP A 269 -4.91 20.31 10.38
N PRO A 270 -3.87 19.97 11.18
CA PRO A 270 -2.49 20.31 10.87
C PRO A 270 -1.96 19.78 9.53
N GLN A 271 -2.36 18.58 9.12
CA GLN A 271 -1.88 17.93 7.90
C GLN A 271 -2.42 18.65 6.66
N SER A 272 -3.74 18.83 6.56
CA SER A 272 -4.34 19.61 5.48
C SER A 272 -3.83 21.05 5.46
N THR A 273 -3.62 21.66 6.64
CA THR A 273 -2.98 22.98 6.76
C THR A 273 -1.56 23.01 6.20
N TYR A 274 -0.73 22.02 6.52
CA TYR A 274 0.62 21.92 5.97
C TYR A 274 0.59 21.82 4.44
N TYR A 275 -0.18 20.88 3.89
CA TYR A 275 -0.28 20.70 2.44
C TYR A 275 -0.91 21.91 1.73
N GLY A 276 -1.85 22.61 2.38
CA GLY A 276 -2.41 23.86 1.89
C GLY A 276 -1.38 24.99 1.80
N ILE A 277 -0.54 25.15 2.82
CA ILE A 277 0.60 26.09 2.79
C ILE A 277 1.56 25.72 1.66
N GLN A 278 1.89 24.44 1.51
CA GLN A 278 2.77 23.97 0.45
C GLN A 278 2.18 24.24 -0.94
N ALA A 279 0.91 23.88 -1.20
CA ALA A 279 0.22 24.15 -2.46
C ALA A 279 0.19 25.65 -2.79
N PHE A 280 -0.15 26.47 -1.79
CA PHE A 280 -0.22 27.93 -1.93
C PHE A 280 1.15 28.52 -2.32
N LYS A 281 2.23 28.10 -1.65
CA LYS A 281 3.61 28.51 -1.98
C LYS A 281 4.06 28.00 -3.35
N GLU A 282 3.79 26.73 -3.66
CA GLU A 282 4.15 26.13 -4.95
C GLU A 282 3.42 26.83 -6.11
N MET A 283 2.19 27.31 -5.93
CA MET A 283 1.51 28.14 -6.94
C MET A 283 2.05 29.58 -7.04
N GLY A 284 3.09 29.93 -6.27
CA GLY A 284 3.70 31.25 -6.26
C GLY A 284 2.84 32.32 -5.58
N MET A 285 1.87 31.91 -4.75
CA MET A 285 1.00 32.81 -4.01
C MET A 285 1.69 33.34 -2.75
N THR A 286 1.22 34.47 -2.19
CA THR A 286 1.79 35.06 -0.98
C THR A 286 0.68 35.48 -0.02
N TYR A 287 0.79 35.07 1.25
CA TYR A 287 -0.18 35.45 2.27
C TYR A 287 -0.08 36.93 2.60
N ASN A 288 -1.23 37.56 2.82
CA ASN A 288 -1.22 38.84 3.52
C ASN A 288 -0.91 38.62 5.01
N ILE A 289 -0.58 39.71 5.71
CA ILE A 289 -0.16 39.65 7.12
C ILE A 289 -1.25 39.04 8.01
N LEU A 290 -2.53 39.33 7.74
CA LEU A 290 -3.65 38.88 8.57
C LEU A 290 -3.89 37.38 8.41
N ASP A 291 -3.99 36.87 7.18
CA ASP A 291 -4.22 35.44 6.92
C ASP A 291 -3.06 34.61 7.49
N LYS A 292 -1.83 35.07 7.25
CA LYS A 292 -0.63 34.45 7.83
C LYS A 292 -0.72 34.37 9.36
N GLN A 293 -1.10 35.47 10.01
CA GLN A 293 -1.22 35.50 11.47
C GLN A 293 -2.36 34.62 11.97
N ASN A 294 -3.49 34.54 11.27
CA ASN A 294 -4.60 33.69 11.64
C ASN A 294 -4.26 32.20 11.53
N ILE A 295 -3.44 31.82 10.54
CA ILE A 295 -2.91 30.44 10.43
C ILE A 295 -1.97 30.12 11.57
N ILE A 296 -1.05 31.04 11.90
CA ILE A 296 -0.16 30.88 13.06
C ILE A 296 -0.97 30.76 14.37
N ASN A 297 -2.00 31.58 14.54
CA ASN A 297 -2.88 31.54 15.71
C ASN A 297 -3.61 30.20 15.82
N TYR A 298 -4.10 29.68 14.68
CA TYR A 298 -4.77 28.37 14.63
C TYR A 298 -3.81 27.27 15.07
N LEU A 299 -2.63 27.16 14.47
CA LEU A 299 -1.64 26.14 14.82
C LEU A 299 -1.23 26.23 16.30
N ASN A 300 -1.01 27.45 16.82
CA ASN A 300 -0.72 27.64 18.24
C ASN A 300 -1.89 27.27 19.15
N SER A 301 -3.14 27.35 18.68
CA SER A 301 -4.31 26.92 19.47
C SER A 301 -4.38 25.40 19.66
N LEU A 302 -3.72 24.62 18.79
CA LEU A 302 -3.63 23.16 18.87
C LEU A 302 -2.51 22.68 19.79
N TYR A 303 -1.60 23.57 20.20
CA TYR A 303 -0.50 23.22 21.09
C TYR A 303 -1.02 22.89 22.49
N ASN A 304 -0.76 21.67 22.95
CA ASN A 304 -1.14 21.23 24.27
C ASN A 304 -0.05 21.60 25.29
N THR A 305 -0.37 22.56 26.16
CA THR A 305 0.57 23.04 27.17
C THR A 305 0.93 22.01 28.25
N THR A 306 0.21 20.89 28.35
CA THR A 306 0.43 19.83 29.36
C THR A 306 1.53 18.87 28.94
N ASP A 307 1.49 18.37 27.70
CA ASP A 307 2.45 17.37 27.19
C ASP A 307 3.49 17.98 26.23
N GLY A 308 3.17 19.08 25.53
CA GLY A 308 4.01 19.76 24.55
C GLY A 308 3.77 19.34 23.10
N GLY A 309 2.83 18.44 22.83
CA GLY A 309 2.47 18.07 21.47
C GLY A 309 1.43 19.01 20.85
N TYR A 310 1.01 18.72 19.63
CA TYR A 310 -0.11 19.36 18.98
C TYR A 310 -1.23 18.34 18.75
N GLU A 311 -2.46 18.80 18.91
CA GLU A 311 -3.67 18.00 18.71
C GLU A 311 -4.11 18.09 17.25
N ALA A 312 -4.64 16.99 16.70
CA ALA A 312 -5.22 17.01 15.36
C ALA A 312 -6.52 17.84 15.29
N PHE A 313 -7.33 17.74 16.35
CA PHE A 313 -8.52 18.54 16.58
C PHE A 313 -8.58 18.98 18.05
N TYR A 314 -9.26 20.08 18.31
CA TYR A 314 -9.38 20.65 19.65
C TYR A 314 -9.95 19.64 20.67
N ASN A 315 -9.22 19.44 21.77
CA ASN A 315 -9.49 18.51 22.87
C ASN A 315 -9.37 17.00 22.52
N ASN A 316 -8.62 16.63 21.49
CA ASN A 316 -8.42 15.21 21.12
C ASN A 316 -7.11 14.59 21.66
N GLY A 317 -6.34 15.38 22.41
CA GLY A 317 -5.02 15.02 22.90
C GLY A 317 -3.98 14.98 21.78
N SER A 318 -2.71 15.24 22.13
CA SER A 318 -1.67 15.38 21.12
C SER A 318 -1.24 14.05 20.52
N ASP A 319 -0.82 14.09 19.26
CA ASP A 319 -0.22 12.98 18.54
C ASP A 319 1.02 13.45 17.75
N ILE A 320 1.86 12.50 17.36
CA ILE A 320 3.16 12.80 16.75
C ILE A 320 3.06 13.34 15.31
N VAL A 321 2.03 12.93 14.56
CA VAL A 321 1.82 13.31 13.16
C VAL A 321 1.35 14.76 13.09
N SER A 322 0.33 15.11 13.87
CA SER A 322 -0.16 16.48 14.06
C SER A 322 0.93 17.40 14.59
N THR A 323 1.74 16.91 15.54
CA THR A 323 2.89 17.65 16.06
C THR A 323 3.88 17.99 14.95
N TYR A 324 4.27 17.02 14.12
CA TYR A 324 5.15 17.29 12.98
C TYR A 324 4.56 18.33 12.02
N TYR A 325 3.33 18.12 11.55
CA TYR A 325 2.72 19.00 10.56
C TYR A 325 2.50 20.43 11.08
N ALA A 326 2.14 20.59 12.36
CA ALA A 326 2.03 21.91 12.97
C ALA A 326 3.38 22.62 13.07
N LEU A 327 4.42 21.92 13.53
CA LEU A 327 5.79 22.46 13.61
C LEU A 327 6.32 22.84 12.23
N ALA A 328 6.20 21.95 11.25
CA ALA A 328 6.61 22.18 9.87
C ALA A 328 5.90 23.41 9.28
N SER A 329 4.59 23.52 9.50
CA SER A 329 3.79 24.68 9.06
C SER A 329 4.25 25.98 9.72
N LEU A 330 4.53 25.97 11.04
CA LEU A 330 4.99 27.15 11.76
C LEU A 330 6.35 27.62 11.24
N TYR A 331 7.33 26.73 11.10
CA TYR A 331 8.63 27.09 10.55
C TYR A 331 8.55 27.57 9.10
N GLU A 332 7.70 26.94 8.29
CA GLU A 332 7.47 27.34 6.90
C GLU A 332 6.87 28.75 6.78
N LEU A 333 6.03 29.13 7.75
CA LEU A 333 5.51 30.49 7.91
C LEU A 333 6.48 31.43 8.63
N ASN A 334 7.71 31.01 8.92
CA ASN A 334 8.70 31.78 9.69
C ASN A 334 8.15 32.22 11.07
N ALA A 335 7.41 31.34 11.73
CA ALA A 335 6.91 31.50 13.09
C ALA A 335 7.67 30.57 14.04
N VAL A 336 7.83 31.01 15.30
CA VAL A 336 8.46 30.20 16.34
C VAL A 336 7.37 29.38 17.05
N PRO A 337 7.52 28.05 17.17
CA PRO A 337 6.61 27.22 17.95
C PRO A 337 6.47 27.68 19.40
N THR A 338 5.31 27.40 20.01
CA THR A 338 5.00 27.87 21.38
C THR A 338 6.04 27.41 22.40
N ASN A 339 6.54 26.17 22.28
CA ASN A 339 7.65 25.67 23.10
C ASN A 339 8.39 24.53 22.40
N GLU A 340 9.42 24.86 21.63
CA GLU A 340 10.23 23.91 20.86
C GLU A 340 10.84 22.81 21.74
N GLN A 341 11.33 23.17 22.93
CA GLN A 341 11.93 22.20 23.85
C GLN A 341 10.89 21.19 24.34
N LYS A 342 9.66 21.61 24.65
CA LYS A 342 8.62 20.70 25.14
C LYS A 342 8.07 19.80 24.04
N SER A 343 7.88 20.32 22.83
CA SER A 343 7.52 19.50 21.66
C SER A 343 8.59 18.47 21.33
N TYR A 344 9.87 18.82 21.49
CA TYR A 344 10.97 17.87 21.35
C TYR A 344 10.87 16.72 22.37
N TRP A 345 10.56 17.02 23.64
CA TRP A 345 10.35 15.98 24.66
C TRP A 345 9.11 15.13 24.39
N PHE A 346 8.01 15.72 23.92
CA PHE A 346 6.82 14.98 23.51
C PHE A 346 7.16 13.92 22.44
N ILE A 347 7.86 14.32 21.37
CA ILE A 347 8.27 13.42 20.30
C ILE A 347 9.12 12.26 20.83
N LEU A 348 10.09 12.53 21.72
CA LEU A 348 10.93 11.48 22.30
C LEU A 348 10.14 10.52 23.20
N ASN A 349 9.11 11.02 23.90
CA ASN A 349 8.23 10.19 24.73
C ASN A 349 7.33 9.26 23.90
N CYS A 350 7.18 9.49 22.60
CA CYS A 350 6.48 8.58 21.70
C CYS A 350 7.34 7.36 21.28
N SER A 351 8.62 7.32 21.63
CA SER A 351 9.49 6.16 21.35
C SER A 351 9.03 4.90 22.08
N LYS A 352 9.28 3.74 21.47
CA LYS A 352 8.87 2.42 21.96
C LYS A 352 10.06 1.52 22.25
N LEU A 353 9.81 0.45 23.00
CA LEU A 353 10.84 -0.53 23.38
C LEU A 353 11.45 -1.27 22.17
N ASP A 354 10.71 -1.39 21.08
CA ASP A 354 11.18 -2.05 19.86
C ASP A 354 12.17 -1.19 19.04
N GLY A 355 12.30 0.08 19.42
CA GLY A 355 13.16 1.11 18.82
C GLY A 355 12.44 2.10 17.91
N GLY A 356 11.17 1.84 17.57
CA GLY A 356 10.36 2.72 16.74
C GLY A 356 9.66 3.82 17.54
N PHE A 357 8.73 4.50 16.88
CA PHE A 357 7.85 5.49 17.49
C PHE A 357 6.41 5.11 17.19
N GLY A 358 5.52 5.29 18.16
CA GLY A 358 4.09 5.13 17.96
C GLY A 358 3.35 6.46 18.04
N PHE A 359 2.07 6.44 17.67
CA PHE A 359 1.24 7.62 17.49
C PHE A 359 1.22 8.58 18.69
N LYS A 360 1.18 8.03 19.91
CA LYS A 360 1.12 8.77 21.19
C LYS A 360 2.09 8.21 22.25
N PRO A 361 2.42 8.99 23.31
CA PRO A 361 3.27 8.53 24.41
C PRO A 361 2.50 7.61 25.39
N SER A 362 2.02 6.48 24.89
CA SER A 362 1.37 5.41 25.66
C SER A 362 1.85 4.03 25.18
N PRO A 363 2.00 3.03 26.07
CA PRO A 363 2.42 1.68 25.69
C PRO A 363 1.40 0.94 24.81
N GLU A 364 0.15 1.41 24.74
CA GLU A 364 -0.92 0.80 23.93
C GLU A 364 -0.73 1.06 22.42
N PHE A 365 -0.06 2.16 22.06
CA PHE A 365 0.24 2.46 20.66
C PHE A 365 1.55 1.77 20.25
N ILE A 366 1.47 0.96 19.20
CA ILE A 366 2.61 0.26 18.61
C ILE A 366 3.42 1.19 17.69
N SER A 367 4.62 0.76 17.32
CA SER A 367 5.45 1.48 16.37
C SER A 367 4.99 1.26 14.92
N ASP A 368 4.92 2.34 14.16
CA ASP A 368 4.58 2.34 12.73
C ASP A 368 5.51 3.28 11.92
N PHE A 369 5.45 3.19 10.59
CA PHE A 369 6.33 3.96 9.72
C PHE A 369 6.01 5.46 9.72
N GLN A 370 4.73 5.84 9.81
CA GLN A 370 4.30 7.24 9.77
C GLN A 370 4.72 7.99 11.04
N SER A 371 4.50 7.39 12.20
CA SER A 371 4.94 7.87 13.51
C SER A 371 6.46 7.97 13.58
N GLY A 372 7.18 6.94 13.11
CA GLY A 372 8.64 6.96 13.00
C GLY A 372 9.15 8.10 12.14
N TRP A 373 8.56 8.28 10.96
CA TRP A 373 8.88 9.37 10.05
C TRP A 373 8.61 10.75 10.68
N ALA A 374 7.41 10.96 11.23
CA ALA A 374 7.03 12.22 11.87
C ALA A 374 7.96 12.56 13.05
N ALA A 375 8.38 11.55 13.83
CA ALA A 375 9.35 11.71 14.90
C ALA A 375 10.68 12.25 14.40
N LEU A 376 11.27 11.60 13.37
CA LEU A 376 12.60 11.96 12.88
C LEU A 376 12.59 13.32 12.16
N LYS A 377 11.56 13.60 11.37
CA LYS A 377 11.37 14.93 10.76
C LYS A 377 11.13 16.02 11.81
N GLY A 378 10.33 15.74 12.84
CA GLY A 378 10.12 16.66 13.96
C GLY A 378 11.40 16.93 14.77
N ILE A 379 12.20 15.90 15.04
CA ILE A 379 13.52 16.03 15.67
C ILE A 379 14.45 16.90 14.81
N GLU A 380 14.51 16.64 13.51
CA GLU A 380 15.32 17.42 12.55
C GLU A 380 14.93 18.91 12.57
N LEU A 381 13.63 19.20 12.60
CA LEU A 381 13.12 20.57 12.67
C LEU A 381 13.48 21.27 14.00
N LEU A 382 13.42 20.57 15.13
CA LEU A 382 13.55 21.19 16.46
C LEU A 382 15.00 21.27 16.97
N GLU A 383 15.85 20.30 16.64
CA GLU A 383 17.23 20.21 17.15
C GLU A 383 18.05 21.51 17.00
N PRO A 384 17.98 22.26 15.88
CA PRO A 384 18.71 23.51 15.72
C PRO A 384 18.25 24.65 16.64
N HIS A 385 17.04 24.56 17.21
CA HIS A 385 16.39 25.64 17.94
C HIS A 385 16.32 25.41 19.46
N ILE A 386 16.59 24.19 19.93
CA ILE A 386 16.58 23.88 21.36
C ILE A 386 17.93 24.17 22.03
N SER A 387 17.88 24.65 23.28
CA SER A 387 19.10 24.94 24.06
C SER A 387 19.74 23.70 24.68
N THR A 388 18.94 22.64 24.91
CA THR A 388 19.37 21.43 25.62
C THR A 388 18.81 20.18 24.94
N PRO A 389 19.56 19.60 23.97
CA PRO A 389 19.23 18.31 23.39
C PRO A 389 19.22 17.18 24.42
N HIS A 390 18.43 16.13 24.17
CA HIS A 390 18.40 14.96 25.04
C HIS A 390 19.79 14.30 25.06
N PRO A 391 20.38 13.97 26.23
CA PRO A 391 21.71 13.36 26.30
C PRO A 391 21.85 12.05 25.49
N GLN A 392 20.74 11.32 25.34
CA GLN A 392 20.62 10.08 24.58
C GLN A 392 20.01 10.23 23.17
N ILE A 393 19.95 11.42 22.58
CA ILE A 393 19.35 11.62 21.25
C ILE A 393 19.94 10.69 20.17
N ASN A 394 21.25 10.48 20.19
CA ASN A 394 21.91 9.55 19.27
C ASN A 394 21.47 8.09 19.48
N VAL A 395 21.07 7.73 20.70
CA VAL A 395 20.52 6.40 21.00
C VAL A 395 19.13 6.26 20.39
N PHE A 396 18.24 7.26 20.52
CA PHE A 396 16.93 7.23 19.87
C PHE A 396 17.05 7.12 18.34
N LYS A 397 17.89 7.97 17.73
CA LYS A 397 18.16 7.92 16.28
C LYS A 397 18.71 6.56 15.84
N LYS A 398 19.62 5.97 16.63
CA LYS A 398 20.16 4.63 16.34
C LYS A 398 19.10 3.54 16.47
N ASN A 399 18.31 3.56 17.55
CA ASN A 399 17.25 2.59 17.80
C ASN A 399 16.21 2.59 16.67
N TYR A 400 15.86 3.77 16.15
CA TYR A 400 14.98 3.89 15.00
C TYR A 400 15.58 3.30 13.71
N LYS A 401 16.87 3.54 13.44
CA LYS A 401 17.56 2.88 12.31
C LYS A 401 17.58 1.36 12.44
N ASP A 402 17.79 0.85 13.66
CA ASP A 402 17.73 -0.58 13.93
C ASP A 402 16.30 -1.13 13.83
N TRP A 403 15.29 -0.32 14.14
CA TRP A 403 13.87 -0.64 13.92
C TRP A 403 13.51 -0.72 12.44
N LEU A 404 14.01 0.21 11.62
CA LEU A 404 13.90 0.18 10.16
C LEU A 404 14.60 -1.04 9.56
N TYR A 405 15.80 -1.39 10.06
CA TYR A 405 16.53 -2.57 9.59
C TYR A 405 15.75 -3.88 9.80
N LYS A 406 15.07 -4.05 10.94
CA LYS A 406 14.20 -5.22 11.18
C LYS A 406 13.05 -5.34 10.18
N ARG A 407 12.71 -4.24 9.50
CA ARG A 407 11.65 -4.09 8.51
C ARG A 407 12.21 -3.91 7.08
N GLN A 408 13.50 -4.15 6.89
CA GLN A 408 14.17 -4.03 5.60
C GLN A 408 14.51 -5.42 5.03
N ALA A 409 14.08 -5.65 3.79
CA ALA A 409 14.39 -6.86 3.04
C ALA A 409 15.84 -6.83 2.52
N GLN A 410 16.35 -8.00 2.10
CA GLN A 410 17.67 -8.13 1.47
C GLN A 410 17.84 -7.26 0.23
N ASN A 411 16.75 -6.94 -0.46
CA ASN A 411 16.70 -6.04 -1.60
C ASN A 411 16.60 -4.55 -1.23
N ALA A 412 16.73 -4.22 0.06
CA ALA A 412 16.66 -2.88 0.67
C ALA A 412 15.26 -2.24 0.71
N LEU A 413 14.21 -2.91 0.23
CA LEU A 413 12.83 -2.46 0.37
C LEU A 413 12.36 -2.56 1.82
N PHE A 414 11.47 -1.64 2.20
CA PHE A 414 10.89 -1.57 3.54
C PHE A 414 9.44 -2.05 3.55
N GLY A 415 9.04 -2.63 4.67
CA GLY A 415 7.65 -2.96 4.93
C GLY A 415 7.50 -3.88 6.13
N SER A 416 6.52 -4.77 6.09
CA SER A 416 6.11 -5.56 7.24
C SER A 416 6.23 -7.06 7.00
N THR A 417 6.55 -7.80 8.06
CA THR A 417 6.48 -9.26 8.04
C THR A 417 5.08 -9.70 8.43
N THR A 418 4.42 -10.43 7.55
CA THR A 418 3.06 -10.95 7.71
C THR A 418 2.99 -12.45 7.40
N VAL A 419 1.93 -13.14 7.84
CA VAL A 419 1.68 -14.54 7.48
C VAL A 419 1.54 -14.67 5.97
N GLU A 420 0.90 -13.70 5.34
CA GLU A 420 0.66 -13.56 3.90
C GLU A 420 1.97 -13.39 3.14
N ALA A 421 2.86 -12.49 3.57
CA ALA A 421 4.18 -12.30 2.96
C ALA A 421 4.99 -13.61 2.97
N ASN A 422 4.96 -14.33 4.09
CA ASN A 422 5.63 -15.61 4.22
C ASN A 422 4.96 -16.67 3.35
N TYR A 423 3.64 -16.68 3.22
CA TYR A 423 2.93 -17.59 2.32
C TYR A 423 3.32 -17.36 0.86
N TRP A 424 3.30 -16.12 0.38
CA TRP A 424 3.70 -15.77 -0.98
C TRP A 424 5.15 -16.12 -1.25
N GLY A 425 6.04 -15.78 -0.33
CA GLY A 425 7.46 -16.08 -0.43
C GLY A 425 7.76 -17.58 -0.47
N VAL A 426 7.21 -18.34 0.47
CA VAL A 426 7.40 -19.80 0.57
C VAL A 426 6.82 -20.51 -0.64
N THR A 427 5.58 -20.19 -1.04
CA THR A 427 4.93 -20.83 -2.19
C THR A 427 5.63 -20.52 -3.50
N ALA A 428 6.05 -19.26 -3.71
CA ALA A 428 6.80 -18.88 -4.91
C ALA A 428 8.10 -19.69 -5.04
N ILE A 429 8.87 -19.80 -3.95
CA ILE A 429 10.09 -20.61 -3.94
C ILE A 429 9.78 -22.10 -4.08
N TYR A 430 8.72 -22.61 -3.43
CA TYR A 430 8.33 -24.02 -3.52
C TYR A 430 7.99 -24.43 -4.96
N TYR A 431 7.18 -23.65 -5.66
CA TYR A 431 6.77 -23.98 -7.04
C TYR A 431 7.87 -23.72 -8.07
N ALA A 432 8.75 -22.75 -7.80
CA ALA A 432 9.94 -22.51 -8.61
C ALA A 432 10.99 -23.61 -8.39
N LYS A 433 11.27 -23.96 -7.13
CA LYS A 433 12.35 -24.86 -6.71
C LYS A 433 12.00 -25.64 -5.44
N PRO A 434 11.21 -26.73 -5.54
CA PRO A 434 10.77 -27.46 -4.36
C PRO A 434 11.94 -28.05 -3.54
N GLY A 435 13.04 -28.44 -4.20
CA GLY A 435 14.25 -28.96 -3.54
C GLY A 435 15.11 -27.92 -2.81
N LYS A 436 14.70 -26.64 -2.79
CA LYS A 436 15.39 -25.56 -2.06
C LYS A 436 14.69 -25.14 -0.76
N ILE A 437 13.68 -25.91 -0.35
CA ILE A 437 13.02 -25.79 0.95
C ILE A 437 13.45 -26.97 1.82
N SER A 438 14.12 -26.69 2.94
CA SER A 438 14.53 -27.68 3.94
C SER A 438 14.89 -26.98 5.24
N LYS A 439 15.10 -27.76 6.32
CA LYS A 439 15.62 -27.26 7.60
C LYS A 439 17.13 -27.01 7.58
N GLU A 440 17.81 -27.35 6.49
CA GLU A 440 19.26 -27.23 6.38
C GLU A 440 19.67 -25.77 6.13
N THR A 441 20.90 -25.43 6.54
CA THR A 441 21.45 -24.07 6.49
C THR A 441 21.58 -23.49 5.08
N ASP A 442 21.62 -24.34 4.04
CA ASP A 442 21.82 -23.94 2.64
C ASP A 442 20.50 -23.80 1.85
N SER A 443 19.36 -23.81 2.54
CA SER A 443 18.04 -23.63 1.95
C SER A 443 17.75 -22.15 1.62
N LEU A 444 16.83 -21.92 0.66
CA LEU A 444 16.35 -20.55 0.38
C LEU A 444 15.24 -20.10 1.35
N VAL A 445 14.74 -21.00 2.20
CA VAL A 445 13.60 -20.76 3.09
C VAL A 445 13.94 -21.27 4.48
N LYS A 446 13.99 -20.36 5.47
CA LYS A 446 14.30 -20.71 6.86
C LYS A 446 13.06 -21.28 7.56
N VAL A 447 12.81 -22.57 7.34
CA VAL A 447 11.63 -23.31 7.83
C VAL A 447 11.36 -23.05 9.32
N ASP A 448 12.36 -23.17 10.18
CA ASP A 448 12.18 -23.03 11.64
C ASP A 448 11.86 -21.58 12.06
N ASN A 449 12.39 -20.56 11.36
CA ASN A 449 12.09 -19.17 11.70
C ASN A 449 10.67 -18.80 11.28
N ILE A 450 10.24 -19.21 10.09
CA ILE A 450 8.88 -18.98 9.59
C ILE A 450 7.88 -19.73 10.46
N THR A 451 8.19 -20.97 10.87
CA THR A 451 7.43 -21.72 11.87
C THR A 451 7.15 -20.89 13.12
N ASN A 452 8.22 -20.38 13.74
CA ASN A 452 8.12 -19.73 15.03
C ASN A 452 7.25 -18.48 14.89
N PHE A 453 7.44 -17.73 13.80
CA PHE A 453 6.57 -16.61 13.45
C PHE A 453 5.09 -17.03 13.30
N LEU A 454 4.79 -18.10 12.58
CA LEU A 454 3.41 -18.61 12.48
C LEU A 454 2.85 -19.02 13.85
N THR A 455 3.69 -19.58 14.72
CA THR A 455 3.29 -19.96 16.09
C THR A 455 2.92 -18.73 16.91
N ASP A 456 3.68 -17.64 16.77
CA ASP A 456 3.40 -16.36 17.43
C ASP A 456 2.14 -15.68 16.89
N CYS A 457 1.77 -15.93 15.62
CA CYS A 457 0.54 -15.46 14.99
C CYS A 457 -0.70 -16.32 15.31
N TYR A 458 -0.53 -17.52 15.86
CA TYR A 458 -1.63 -18.41 16.19
C TYR A 458 -2.37 -17.94 17.45
N GLN A 459 -3.70 -17.95 17.42
CA GLN A 459 -4.52 -17.63 18.59
C GLN A 459 -5.17 -18.89 19.18
N PRO A 460 -4.65 -19.42 20.31
CA PRO A 460 -5.20 -20.65 20.90
C PRO A 460 -6.65 -20.53 21.37
N GLY A 461 -7.11 -19.31 21.67
CA GLY A 461 -8.46 -19.06 22.20
C GLY A 461 -9.58 -19.26 21.19
N ASN A 462 -9.31 -19.01 19.90
CA ASN A 462 -10.31 -19.18 18.84
C ASN A 462 -9.90 -20.24 17.80
N GLY A 463 -8.61 -20.54 17.63
CA GLY A 463 -8.09 -21.54 16.69
C GLY A 463 -7.64 -21.00 15.33
N GLY A 464 -7.72 -19.69 15.08
CA GLY A 464 -7.27 -19.05 13.84
C GLY A 464 -5.86 -18.45 13.94
N PHE A 465 -5.42 -17.84 12.85
CA PHE A 465 -4.17 -17.06 12.76
C PHE A 465 -4.49 -15.61 12.45
N GLY A 466 -3.76 -14.68 13.07
CA GLY A 466 -3.69 -13.29 12.63
C GLY A 466 -2.55 -13.08 11.63
N SER A 467 -2.59 -11.96 10.90
CA SER A 467 -1.53 -11.60 9.93
C SER A 467 -0.18 -11.36 10.63
N ARG A 468 -0.20 -10.85 11.88
CA ARG A 468 0.98 -10.63 12.73
C ARG A 468 0.72 -11.17 14.14
N PRO A 469 1.76 -11.30 14.98
CA PRO A 469 1.56 -11.63 16.39
C PRO A 469 0.62 -10.61 17.05
N GLU A 470 -0.27 -11.10 17.90
CA GLU A 470 -1.23 -10.28 18.68
C GLU A 470 -2.31 -9.54 17.86
N THR A 471 -2.38 -9.72 16.53
CA THR A 471 -3.48 -9.18 15.70
C THR A 471 -4.64 -10.15 15.62
N ASN A 472 -5.86 -9.65 15.38
CA ASN A 472 -7.07 -10.45 15.18
C ASN A 472 -6.89 -11.56 14.15
N THR A 473 -7.59 -12.67 14.36
CA THR A 473 -7.56 -13.78 13.40
C THR A 473 -8.40 -13.48 12.19
N SER A 474 -7.90 -13.86 11.03
CA SER A 474 -8.64 -13.78 9.78
C SER A 474 -8.69 -15.13 9.07
N LEU A 475 -9.61 -15.29 8.13
CA LEU A 475 -9.75 -16.54 7.39
C LEU A 475 -8.61 -16.67 6.36
N PHE A 476 -8.20 -15.56 5.73
CA PHE A 476 -7.09 -15.55 4.80
C PHE A 476 -5.75 -15.86 5.47
N ALA A 477 -5.43 -15.22 6.60
CA ALA A 477 -4.22 -15.50 7.37
C ALA A 477 -4.18 -16.97 7.81
N THR A 478 -5.32 -17.51 8.26
CA THR A 478 -5.46 -18.93 8.61
C THR A 478 -5.19 -19.84 7.41
N TYR A 479 -5.74 -19.53 6.24
CA TYR A 479 -5.47 -20.25 5.00
C TYR A 479 -3.99 -20.20 4.60
N CYS A 480 -3.37 -19.02 4.65
CA CYS A 480 -1.95 -18.82 4.35
C CYS A 480 -1.06 -19.65 5.27
N ALA A 481 -1.29 -19.59 6.58
CA ALA A 481 -0.59 -20.40 7.57
C ALA A 481 -0.74 -21.90 7.26
N MET A 482 -1.97 -22.38 7.04
CA MET A 482 -2.24 -23.80 6.77
C MET A 482 -1.52 -24.31 5.51
N ASN A 483 -1.44 -23.51 4.45
CA ASN A 483 -0.69 -23.90 3.25
C ASN A 483 0.83 -23.95 3.50
N ILE A 484 1.37 -23.03 4.31
CA ILE A 484 2.78 -23.11 4.71
C ILE A 484 3.02 -24.39 5.53
N TYR A 485 2.13 -24.69 6.49
CA TYR A 485 2.17 -25.93 7.27
C TYR A 485 2.13 -27.17 6.35
N GLU A 486 1.27 -27.20 5.33
CA GLU A 486 1.20 -28.30 4.35
C GLU A 486 2.53 -28.51 3.62
N ILE A 487 3.19 -27.42 3.19
CA ILE A 487 4.50 -27.47 2.52
C ILE A 487 5.57 -27.97 3.50
N PHE A 488 5.55 -27.48 4.75
CA PHE A 488 6.57 -27.78 5.76
C PHE A 488 6.39 -29.14 6.44
N TRP A 489 5.20 -29.72 6.44
CA TRP A 489 4.89 -31.03 7.02
C TRP A 489 5.83 -32.13 6.53
N ARG A 490 6.27 -32.04 5.26
CA ARG A 490 7.24 -32.96 4.64
C ARG A 490 8.61 -32.99 5.32
N PHE A 491 8.90 -32.00 6.15
CA PHE A 491 10.17 -31.82 6.84
C PHE A 491 10.00 -31.84 8.37
N ASN A 492 8.76 -31.99 8.88
CA ASN A 492 8.46 -32.02 10.31
C ASN A 492 7.08 -32.68 10.60
N GLU A 493 7.06 -33.89 11.16
CA GLU A 493 5.82 -34.66 11.39
C GLU A 493 5.02 -34.25 12.65
N ASN A 494 5.58 -33.43 13.54
CA ASN A 494 4.93 -33.00 14.81
C ASN A 494 4.50 -31.52 14.77
N PHE A 495 4.02 -31.06 13.63
CA PHE A 495 4.08 -29.64 13.27
C PHE A 495 2.72 -29.09 12.83
N GLY A 496 2.17 -28.15 13.60
CA GLY A 496 0.91 -27.51 13.24
C GLY A 496 0.18 -26.90 14.43
N PRO A 497 -0.85 -26.08 14.17
CA PRO A 497 -1.74 -25.57 15.21
C PRO A 497 -2.53 -26.69 15.89
N ASP A 498 -3.26 -26.37 16.96
CA ASP A 498 -4.32 -27.24 17.46
C ASP A 498 -5.38 -27.41 16.36
N GLN A 499 -5.32 -28.57 15.69
CA GLN A 499 -6.20 -28.88 14.56
C GLN A 499 -7.67 -28.83 14.95
N ALA A 500 -8.04 -29.27 16.17
CA ALA A 500 -9.43 -29.28 16.60
C ALA A 500 -9.96 -27.86 16.78
N ALA A 501 -9.17 -26.98 17.40
CA ALA A 501 -9.51 -25.57 17.53
C ALA A 501 -9.60 -24.89 16.14
N THR A 502 -8.65 -25.14 15.25
CA THR A 502 -8.65 -24.57 13.89
C THR A 502 -9.82 -25.07 13.04
N ILE A 503 -10.17 -26.35 13.13
CA ILE A 503 -11.38 -26.89 12.49
C ILE A 503 -12.62 -26.14 12.99
N ASN A 504 -12.76 -25.99 14.32
CA ASN A 504 -13.91 -25.31 14.90
C ASN A 504 -14.00 -23.85 14.47
N TYR A 505 -12.87 -23.13 14.42
CA TYR A 505 -12.79 -21.77 13.91
C TYR A 505 -13.31 -21.69 12.47
N ILE A 506 -12.70 -22.42 11.54
CA ILE A 506 -13.05 -22.36 10.12
C ILE A 506 -14.52 -22.76 9.92
N SER A 507 -14.97 -23.83 10.58
CA SER A 507 -16.36 -24.27 10.53
C SER A 507 -17.35 -23.22 11.02
N SER A 508 -16.98 -22.42 12.04
CA SER A 508 -17.84 -21.34 12.55
C SER A 508 -17.98 -20.15 11.58
N MET A 509 -17.13 -20.09 10.55
CA MET A 509 -17.21 -19.08 9.49
C MET A 509 -18.20 -19.46 8.38
N GLN A 510 -18.78 -20.67 8.41
CA GLN A 510 -19.78 -21.08 7.42
C GLN A 510 -21.11 -20.36 7.66
N ASN A 511 -21.65 -19.71 6.63
CA ASN A 511 -22.96 -19.10 6.65
C ASN A 511 -24.07 -20.13 6.38
N ASP A 512 -25.32 -19.77 6.73
CA ASP A 512 -26.50 -20.59 6.47
C ASP A 512 -26.71 -20.88 4.97
N ASP A 513 -26.27 -19.95 4.10
CA ASP A 513 -26.33 -20.10 2.64
C ASP A 513 -25.40 -21.22 2.11
N GLY A 514 -24.47 -21.69 2.94
CA GLY A 514 -23.55 -22.79 2.67
C GLY A 514 -22.11 -22.38 2.39
N GLY A 515 -21.87 -21.14 1.95
CA GLY A 515 -20.52 -20.63 1.76
C GLY A 515 -19.91 -20.14 3.08
N PHE A 516 -18.80 -19.41 3.00
CA PHE A 516 -18.11 -18.85 4.16
C PHE A 516 -18.09 -17.32 4.09
N LYS A 517 -18.17 -16.66 5.25
CA LYS A 517 -18.12 -15.21 5.35
C LYS A 517 -16.70 -14.67 5.21
N ILE A 518 -16.60 -13.43 4.73
CA ILE A 518 -15.38 -12.62 4.76
C ILE A 518 -15.36 -11.79 6.06
N GLY A 519 -14.23 -11.85 6.78
CA GLY A 519 -13.98 -11.01 7.96
C GLY A 519 -13.07 -9.84 7.59
N ASP A 520 -12.02 -9.63 8.39
CA ASP A 520 -10.99 -8.59 8.21
C ASP A 520 -10.11 -8.73 6.94
N ASP A 521 -10.52 -9.54 5.95
CA ASP A 521 -9.73 -9.91 4.76
C ASP A 521 -10.06 -9.07 3.50
N LEU A 522 -10.89 -8.03 3.64
CA LEU A 522 -11.36 -7.22 2.50
C LEU A 522 -10.20 -6.57 1.73
N GLU A 523 -9.25 -5.94 2.45
CA GLU A 523 -8.11 -5.23 1.84
C GLU A 523 -7.28 -6.17 0.96
N TYR A 524 -6.97 -7.37 1.45
CA TYR A 524 -6.25 -8.38 0.68
C TYR A 524 -7.04 -8.83 -0.55
N LEU A 525 -8.36 -8.99 -0.43
CA LEU A 525 -9.20 -9.34 -1.58
C LEU A 525 -9.14 -8.25 -2.66
N LEU A 526 -9.27 -6.98 -2.27
CA LEU A 526 -9.18 -5.85 -3.20
C LEU A 526 -7.80 -5.75 -3.86
N SER A 527 -6.74 -6.15 -3.16
CA SER A 527 -5.38 -6.21 -3.73
C SER A 527 -5.24 -7.20 -4.90
N PHE A 528 -5.97 -8.32 -4.89
CA PHE A 528 -5.88 -9.34 -5.94
C PHE A 528 -6.69 -9.00 -7.18
N TYR A 529 -7.87 -8.42 -7.00
CA TYR A 529 -8.85 -8.24 -8.07
C TYR A 529 -8.93 -6.79 -8.57
N GLY A 530 -8.17 -5.88 -7.96
CA GLY A 530 -8.10 -4.47 -8.33
C GLY A 530 -9.24 -3.63 -7.76
N GLY A 531 -9.04 -2.31 -7.81
CA GLY A 531 -10.02 -1.34 -7.30
C GLY A 531 -11.24 -1.11 -8.20
N TYR A 532 -12.16 -0.28 -7.69
CA TYR A 532 -13.55 0.01 -8.12
C TYR A 532 -13.83 0.14 -9.65
N GLY A 533 -12.85 0.40 -10.51
CA GLY A 533 -13.03 0.55 -11.97
C GLY A 533 -13.65 -0.67 -12.68
N GLY A 534 -13.70 -1.83 -12.01
CA GLY A 534 -14.40 -3.04 -12.47
C GLY A 534 -15.71 -3.39 -11.75
N GLY A 535 -16.20 -2.52 -10.84
CA GLY A 535 -17.38 -2.80 -10.00
C GLY A 535 -17.13 -3.78 -8.85
N TYR A 536 -15.88 -4.22 -8.63
CA TYR A 536 -15.54 -5.24 -7.63
C TYR A 536 -15.60 -4.72 -6.19
N SER A 537 -15.02 -3.57 -5.82
CA SER A 537 -15.01 -3.17 -4.39
C SER A 537 -16.40 -2.87 -3.82
N GLY A 538 -17.27 -2.22 -4.58
CA GLY A 538 -18.67 -1.99 -4.18
C GLY A 538 -19.48 -3.28 -4.00
N MET A 539 -19.02 -4.42 -4.54
CA MET A 539 -19.62 -5.73 -4.23
C MET A 539 -19.20 -6.25 -2.85
N PHE A 540 -18.01 -5.90 -2.35
CA PHE A 540 -17.44 -6.47 -1.12
C PHE A 540 -17.52 -5.56 0.12
N GLU A 541 -17.63 -4.24 -0.05
CA GLU A 541 -17.74 -3.27 1.06
C GLU A 541 -18.95 -3.58 1.99
N GLY A 542 -20.05 -4.09 1.44
CA GLY A 542 -21.23 -4.50 2.20
C GLY A 542 -21.20 -5.94 2.73
N LEU A 543 -20.07 -6.65 2.65
CA LEU A 543 -19.99 -8.09 2.95
C LEU A 543 -19.23 -8.44 4.23
N ILE A 544 -18.47 -7.51 4.82
CA ILE A 544 -17.70 -7.75 6.05
C ILE A 544 -18.62 -8.21 7.18
N ASP A 545 -18.28 -9.36 7.78
CA ASP A 545 -19.01 -9.99 8.89
C ASP A 545 -20.52 -10.17 8.64
N THR A 546 -20.92 -10.17 7.38
CA THR A 546 -22.30 -10.45 7.00
C THR A 546 -22.53 -11.94 6.81
N ASN A 547 -23.81 -12.32 6.77
CA ASN A 547 -24.22 -13.67 6.39
C ASN A 547 -24.11 -13.92 4.87
N GLN A 548 -23.40 -13.06 4.13
CA GLN A 548 -23.15 -13.25 2.70
C GLN A 548 -21.78 -13.88 2.50
N SER A 549 -21.77 -14.96 1.73
CA SER A 549 -20.55 -15.70 1.44
C SER A 549 -19.86 -15.22 0.17
N THR A 550 -18.53 -15.35 0.11
CA THR A 550 -17.75 -15.04 -1.10
C THR A 550 -17.04 -16.27 -1.64
N THR A 551 -16.70 -16.26 -2.94
CA THR A 551 -15.98 -17.37 -3.58
C THR A 551 -14.59 -17.54 -2.96
N GLU A 552 -13.93 -16.44 -2.65
CA GLU A 552 -12.59 -16.36 -2.09
C GLU A 552 -12.55 -16.95 -0.68
N SER A 553 -13.39 -16.45 0.23
CA SER A 553 -13.50 -16.95 1.60
C SER A 553 -13.92 -18.42 1.65
N THR A 554 -14.87 -18.81 0.79
CA THR A 554 -15.29 -20.21 0.65
C THR A 554 -14.13 -21.09 0.19
N TYR A 555 -13.33 -20.64 -0.78
CA TYR A 555 -12.13 -21.35 -1.22
C TYR A 555 -11.10 -21.49 -0.10
N TRP A 556 -10.80 -20.41 0.62
CA TRP A 556 -9.84 -20.40 1.72
C TRP A 556 -10.23 -21.38 2.83
N ALA A 557 -11.50 -21.36 3.25
CA ALA A 557 -12.03 -22.27 4.26
C ALA A 557 -11.98 -23.73 3.79
N VAL A 558 -12.51 -24.03 2.61
CA VAL A 558 -12.57 -25.41 2.08
C VAL A 558 -11.16 -25.97 1.89
N LYS A 559 -10.23 -25.20 1.32
CA LYS A 559 -8.85 -25.67 1.15
C LYS A 559 -8.15 -25.91 2.50
N SER A 560 -8.41 -25.07 3.51
CA SER A 560 -7.87 -25.27 4.86
C SER A 560 -8.43 -26.55 5.53
N LEU A 561 -9.73 -26.80 5.40
CA LEU A 561 -10.37 -28.04 5.88
C LEU A 561 -9.91 -29.30 5.12
N ASP A 562 -9.56 -29.16 3.84
CA ASP A 562 -8.95 -30.21 3.03
C ASP A 562 -7.54 -30.56 3.54
N ILE A 563 -6.72 -29.56 3.83
CA ILE A 563 -5.38 -29.74 4.44
C ILE A 563 -5.49 -30.46 5.79
N LEU A 564 -6.48 -30.11 6.60
CA LEU A 564 -6.78 -30.75 7.88
C LEU A 564 -7.44 -32.13 7.72
N ASN A 565 -7.67 -32.57 6.49
CA ASN A 565 -8.19 -33.87 6.12
C ASN A 565 -9.54 -34.18 6.81
N VAL A 566 -10.45 -33.20 6.89
CA VAL A 566 -11.78 -33.40 7.52
C VAL A 566 -12.95 -33.43 6.53
N LEU A 567 -12.76 -32.99 5.29
CA LEU A 567 -13.84 -32.95 4.29
C LEU A 567 -14.33 -34.33 3.86
N HIS A 568 -13.47 -35.35 3.93
CA HIS A 568 -13.82 -36.72 3.53
C HIS A 568 -14.63 -37.47 4.62
N LEU A 569 -14.75 -36.91 5.82
CA LEU A 569 -15.47 -37.52 6.92
C LEU A 569 -16.95 -37.70 6.57
N LYS A 570 -17.59 -38.75 7.13
CA LYS A 570 -19.01 -39.02 6.90
C LYS A 570 -19.91 -37.87 7.37
N ALA A 571 -19.53 -37.24 8.48
CA ALA A 571 -20.14 -36.06 9.04
C ALA A 571 -19.02 -35.01 9.24
N PRO A 572 -18.66 -34.27 8.18
CA PRO A 572 -17.67 -33.21 8.31
C PRO A 572 -18.24 -32.10 9.22
N PRO A 573 -17.39 -31.29 9.85
CA PRO A 573 -17.80 -30.23 10.78
C PRO A 573 -18.40 -29.01 10.06
N ILE A 574 -19.04 -29.22 8.90
CA ILE A 574 -19.65 -28.20 8.04
C ILE A 574 -20.95 -28.74 7.42
N HIS A 575 -21.84 -27.84 7.02
CA HIS A 575 -23.05 -28.13 6.24
C HIS A 575 -22.69 -28.41 4.77
N ARG A 576 -22.15 -29.61 4.49
CA ARG A 576 -21.66 -30.00 3.15
C ARG A 576 -22.70 -29.87 2.03
N ASP A 577 -23.96 -30.20 2.31
CA ASP A 577 -25.02 -30.13 1.31
C ASP A 577 -25.33 -28.67 0.95
N ASN A 578 -25.38 -27.77 1.95
CA ASN A 578 -25.51 -26.32 1.72
C ASN A 578 -24.32 -25.80 0.92
N LEU A 579 -23.08 -26.14 1.31
CA LEU A 579 -21.87 -25.74 0.56
C LEU A 579 -21.93 -26.20 -0.90
N THR A 580 -22.36 -27.45 -1.13
CA THR A 580 -22.49 -27.99 -2.49
C THR A 580 -23.54 -27.22 -3.30
N HIS A 581 -24.65 -26.83 -2.67
CA HIS A 581 -25.66 -25.99 -3.31
C HIS A 581 -25.13 -24.58 -3.60
N TRP A 582 -24.46 -23.98 -2.63
CA TRP A 582 -23.87 -22.65 -2.75
C TRP A 582 -22.87 -22.56 -3.90
N ILE A 583 -21.91 -23.50 -3.98
CA ILE A 583 -20.94 -23.57 -5.07
C ILE A 583 -21.66 -23.69 -6.41
N LYS A 584 -22.65 -24.58 -6.51
CA LYS A 584 -23.43 -24.73 -7.77
C LYS A 584 -24.21 -23.48 -8.14
N SER A 585 -24.67 -22.69 -7.18
CA SER A 585 -25.37 -21.43 -7.45
C SER A 585 -24.43 -20.28 -7.80
N ALA A 586 -23.19 -20.30 -7.29
CA ALA A 586 -22.17 -19.29 -7.59
C ALA A 586 -21.50 -19.50 -8.96
N GLN A 587 -21.62 -20.68 -9.57
CA GLN A 587 -20.98 -20.95 -10.86
C GLN A 587 -21.67 -20.19 -12.01
N ASN A 588 -20.89 -19.38 -12.72
CA ASN A 588 -21.29 -18.69 -13.94
C ASN A 588 -21.45 -19.65 -15.12
N ALA A 589 -22.20 -19.23 -16.15
CA ALA A 589 -22.52 -20.07 -17.31
C ALA A 589 -21.29 -20.49 -18.15
N ASP A 590 -20.19 -19.74 -18.05
CA ASP A 590 -18.91 -20.03 -18.69
C ASP A 590 -18.04 -21.05 -17.89
N GLY A 591 -18.51 -21.45 -16.70
CA GLY A 591 -17.84 -22.36 -15.79
C GLY A 591 -16.95 -21.68 -14.75
N GLY A 592 -16.81 -20.35 -14.79
CA GLY A 592 -16.19 -19.54 -13.74
C GLY A 592 -17.08 -19.37 -12.52
N TYR A 593 -16.62 -18.60 -11.53
CA TYR A 593 -17.32 -18.27 -10.29
C TYR A 593 -17.28 -16.77 -10.10
#